data_AF-A0A7S3YAP0-F1
#
_entry.id   AF-A0A7S3YAP0-F1
#
_cell.length_a   1.000
_cell.length_b   1.000
_cell.length_c   1.000
_cell.angle_alpha   90.00
_cell.angle_beta   90.00
_cell.angle_gamma   90.00
#
_symmetry.space_group_name_H-M   'P 1'
#
loop_
_entity.id
_entity.type
_entity.pdbx_description
1 polymer ?
#
loop_
_entity_poly.entity_id
_entity_poly.type
_entity_poly.pdbx_seq_one_letter_code
_entity_poly.pdbx_strand_id
1 'polypeptide(L)'
;MESLSSILNHLDEAIIEYLVFRGFTKSIHQFCREKKADKLNAFNPDQVVVQLFKYIEDSDFTGFIGLWLLIEEKFCGHLDQASARVARGLKEGLTKRFLCRAITRRRPEVAQEALRQLAQLGAADVP
;
A
#
# COMPACT_ATOMS: atom_id res chain seq x y z
N MET A 1 -23.69 -14.89 -1.07
CA MET A 1 -22.67 -14.82 0.00
C MET A 1 -22.20 -13.38 0.01
N GLU A 2 -22.74 -12.55 0.91
CA GLU A 2 -22.37 -11.13 0.97
C GLU A 2 -20.88 -11.01 1.29
N SER A 3 -20.16 -10.25 0.48
CA SER A 3 -18.73 -9.98 0.71
C SER A 3 -18.59 -9.23 2.04
N LEU A 4 -17.56 -9.53 2.83
CA LEU A 4 -17.25 -8.82 4.09
C LEU A 4 -17.21 -7.29 3.91
N SER A 5 -16.81 -6.83 2.72
CA SER A 5 -16.86 -5.41 2.34
C SER A 5 -18.28 -4.83 2.35
N SER A 6 -19.28 -5.60 1.93
CA SER A 6 -20.69 -5.19 1.95
C SER A 6 -21.21 -5.04 3.38
N ILE A 7 -20.82 -5.95 4.28
CA ILE A 7 -21.21 -5.94 5.69
C ILE A 7 -20.60 -4.73 6.41
N LEU A 8 -19.33 -4.42 6.15
CA LEU A 8 -18.67 -3.25 6.73
C LEU A 8 -19.27 -1.92 6.24
N ASN A 9 -19.62 -1.83 4.96
CA ASN A 9 -20.33 -0.65 4.43
C ASN A 9 -21.70 -0.45 5.09
N HIS A 10 -22.43 -1.54 5.31
CA HIS A 10 -23.74 -1.47 5.96
C HIS A 10 -23.64 -1.10 7.45
N LEU A 11 -22.60 -1.61 8.12
CA LEU A 11 -22.30 -1.25 9.51
C LEU A 11 -21.92 0.24 9.64
N ASP A 12 -21.13 0.76 8.70
CA ASP A 12 -20.80 2.19 8.65
C ASP A 12 -22.05 3.07 8.50
N GLU A 13 -22.99 2.67 7.65
CA GLU A 13 -24.28 3.37 7.46
C GLU A 13 -25.08 3.38 8.76
N ALA A 14 -25.21 2.22 9.43
CA ALA A 14 -25.92 2.11 10.70
C ALA A 14 -25.28 2.96 11.82
N ILE A 15 -23.93 3.04 11.85
CA ILE A 15 -23.20 3.88 12.81
C ILE A 15 -23.48 5.37 12.53
N ILE A 16 -23.48 5.80 11.27
CA ILE A 16 -23.78 7.18 10.90
C ILE A 16 -25.22 7.54 11.29
N GLU A 17 -26.20 6.68 10.98
CA GLU A 17 -27.60 6.89 11.36
C GLU A 17 -27.77 7.03 12.88
N TYR A 18 -27.09 6.18 13.65
CA TYR A 18 -27.10 6.25 15.10
C TYR A 18 -26.51 7.57 15.63
N LEU A 19 -25.38 8.00 15.08
CA LEU A 19 -24.71 9.25 15.49
C LEU A 19 -25.54 10.48 15.13
N VAL A 20 -26.24 10.45 13.98
CA VAL A 20 -27.19 11.49 13.56
C VAL A 20 -28.38 11.55 14.50
N PHE A 21 -28.99 10.40 14.82
CA PHE A 21 -30.13 10.31 15.73
C PHE A 21 -29.81 10.86 17.13
N ARG A 22 -28.59 10.65 17.62
CA ARG A 22 -28.12 11.17 18.92
C ARG A 22 -27.63 12.62 18.90
N GLY A 23 -27.51 13.25 17.73
CA GLY A 23 -27.02 14.62 17.60
C GLY A 23 -25.51 14.78 17.84
N PHE A 24 -24.73 13.71 17.71
CA PHE A 24 -23.28 13.74 17.94
C PHE A 24 -22.50 14.28 16.72
N THR A 25 -22.76 15.53 16.35
CA THR A 25 -22.22 16.20 15.15
C THR A 25 -20.69 16.23 15.08
N LYS A 26 -19.99 16.36 16.22
CA LYS A 26 -18.52 16.27 16.29
C LYS A 26 -18.01 14.87 15.97
N SER A 27 -18.66 13.84 16.52
CA SER A 27 -18.32 12.44 16.26
C SER A 27 -18.62 12.03 14.81
N ILE A 28 -19.69 12.56 14.21
CA ILE A 28 -20.00 12.36 12.78
C ILE A 28 -18.89 12.96 11.90
N HIS A 29 -18.45 14.19 12.17
CA HIS A 29 -17.37 14.82 11.41
C HIS A 29 -16.05 14.04 11.54
N GLN A 30 -15.73 13.59 12.75
CA GLN A 30 -14.56 12.78 13.02
C GLN A 30 -14.63 11.43 12.29
N PHE A 31 -15.76 10.73 12.40
CA PHE A 31 -16.01 9.45 11.73
C PHE A 31 -15.96 9.57 10.21
N CYS A 32 -16.57 10.59 9.61
CA CYS A 32 -16.48 10.85 8.17
C CYS A 32 -15.05 11.21 7.73
N ARG A 33 -14.26 11.89 8.58
CA ARG A 33 -12.86 12.18 8.30
C ARG A 33 -12.02 10.92 8.34
N GLU A 34 -12.23 10.08 9.35
CA GLU A 34 -11.54 8.79 9.49
C GLU A 34 -11.92 7.84 8.35
N LYS A 35 -13.20 7.72 8.00
CA LYS A 35 -13.68 6.94 6.85
C LYS A 35 -13.08 7.40 5.52
N LYS A 36 -12.87 8.71 5.32
CA LYS A 36 -12.18 9.26 4.14
C LYS A 36 -10.66 9.09 4.20
N ALA A 37 -10.08 9.12 5.41
CA ALA A 37 -8.67 8.86 5.63
C ALA A 37 -8.35 7.36 5.58
N ASP A 38 -9.37 6.51 5.68
CA ASP A 38 -9.28 5.07 5.61
C ASP A 38 -9.04 4.65 4.15
N LYS A 39 -7.76 4.67 3.79
CA LYS A 39 -7.25 4.19 2.50
C LYS A 39 -7.48 2.68 2.31
N LEU A 40 -7.93 1.95 3.33
CA LEU A 40 -8.14 0.50 3.28
C LEU A 40 -9.53 0.11 2.74
N ASN A 41 -10.55 0.97 2.85
CA ASN A 41 -11.84 0.74 2.18
C ASN A 41 -11.73 0.78 0.64
N ALA A 42 -10.66 1.37 0.11
CA ALA A 42 -10.30 1.34 -1.30
C ALA A 42 -9.08 0.44 -1.57
N PHE A 43 -8.73 -0.48 -0.66
CA PHE A 43 -7.67 -1.46 -0.90
C PHE A 43 -8.17 -2.51 -1.89
N ASN A 44 -8.22 -2.10 -3.16
CA ASN A 44 -8.41 -3.00 -4.26
C ASN A 44 -7.02 -3.52 -4.67
N PRO A 45 -6.70 -4.80 -4.47
CA PRO A 45 -5.39 -5.35 -4.81
C PRO A 45 -5.02 -5.10 -6.28
N ASP A 46 -6.01 -5.11 -7.18
CA ASP A 46 -5.80 -4.76 -8.58
C ASP A 46 -5.35 -3.30 -8.77
N GLN A 47 -5.94 -2.34 -8.03
CA GLN A 47 -5.52 -0.95 -8.10
C GLN A 47 -4.12 -0.74 -7.52
N VAL A 48 -3.79 -1.44 -6.44
CA VAL A 48 -2.44 -1.38 -5.84
C VAL A 48 -1.40 -1.91 -6.81
N VAL A 49 -1.69 -3.02 -7.51
CA VAL A 49 -0.82 -3.58 -8.53
C VAL A 49 -0.66 -2.60 -9.71
N VAL A 50 -1.76 -2.03 -10.21
CA VAL A 50 -1.72 -1.01 -11.26
C VAL A 50 -0.88 0.19 -10.84
N GLN A 51 -1.01 0.64 -9.59
CA GLN A 51 -0.27 1.77 -9.05
C GLN A 51 1.22 1.46 -8.86
N LEU A 52 1.58 0.25 -8.42
CA LEU A 52 2.98 -0.21 -8.38
C LEU A 52 3.61 -0.20 -9.77
N PHE A 53 2.90 -0.70 -10.78
CA PHE A 53 3.38 -0.64 -12.15
C PHE A 53 3.49 0.80 -12.67
N LYS A 54 2.55 1.68 -12.33
CA LYS A 54 2.61 3.10 -12.66
C LYS A 54 3.84 3.79 -12.06
N TYR A 55 4.19 3.51 -10.80
CA TYR A 55 5.43 4.03 -10.20
C TYR A 55 6.69 3.51 -10.92
N ILE A 56 6.68 2.25 -11.37
CA ILE A 56 7.74 1.71 -12.24
C ILE A 56 7.76 2.46 -13.58
N GLU A 57 6.60 2.84 -14.12
CA GLU A 57 6.49 3.55 -15.38
C GLU A 57 7.04 4.96 -15.35
N ASP A 58 6.69 5.68 -14.30
CA ASP A 58 7.07 7.06 -14.03
C ASP A 58 8.49 7.16 -13.45
N SER A 59 9.11 6.02 -13.13
CA SER A 59 10.45 5.94 -12.51
C SER A 59 10.52 6.60 -11.13
N ASP A 60 9.41 6.61 -10.38
CA ASP A 60 9.35 7.09 -9.00
C ASP A 60 9.60 5.93 -8.04
N PHE A 61 10.84 5.84 -7.55
CA PHE A 61 11.25 4.77 -6.65
C PHE A 61 10.77 4.99 -5.21
N THR A 62 10.74 6.25 -4.76
CA THR A 62 10.33 6.61 -3.40
C THR A 62 8.86 6.25 -3.18
N GLY A 63 8.00 6.55 -4.16
CA GLY A 63 6.59 6.16 -4.14
C GLY A 63 6.39 4.64 -4.17
N PHE A 64 7.18 3.94 -4.99
CA PHE A 64 7.15 2.48 -5.08
C PHE A 64 7.51 1.79 -3.75
N ILE A 65 8.64 2.16 -3.14
CA ILE A 65 9.08 1.56 -1.86
C ILE A 65 8.14 1.92 -0.72
N GLY A 66 7.68 3.17 -0.65
CA GLY A 66 6.73 3.59 0.38
C GLY A 66 5.42 2.79 0.31
N LEU A 67 4.90 2.56 -0.90
CA LEU A 67 3.72 1.72 -1.10
C LEU A 67 4.01 0.24 -0.74
N TRP A 68 5.18 -0.28 -1.12
CA TRP A 68 5.56 -1.65 -0.79
C TRP A 68 5.69 -1.88 0.72
N LEU A 69 6.33 -0.96 1.46
CA LEU A 69 6.46 -1.04 2.92
C LEU A 69 5.10 -1.02 3.62
N LEU A 70 4.15 -0.23 3.12
CA LEU A 70 2.78 -0.23 3.63
C LEU A 70 2.10 -1.60 3.45
N ILE A 71 2.32 -2.26 2.30
CA ILE A 71 1.81 -3.61 2.04
C ILE A 71 2.49 -4.62 2.96
N GLU A 72 3.80 -4.47 3.19
CA GLU A 72 4.59 -5.34 4.04
C GLU A 72 4.14 -5.26 5.51
N GLU A 73 3.94 -4.04 6.04
CA GLU A 73 3.46 -3.80 7.41
C GLU A 73 2.03 -4.33 7.63
N LYS A 74 1.12 -4.12 6.67
CA LYS A 74 -0.31 -4.41 6.86
C LYS A 74 -0.71 -5.84 6.51
N PHE A 75 -0.03 -6.48 5.56
CA PHE A 75 -0.41 -7.80 5.07
C PHE A 75 0.69 -8.84 5.32
N CYS A 76 1.96 -8.50 5.12
CA CYS A 76 3.05 -9.47 5.23
C CYS A 76 3.41 -9.85 6.66
N GLY A 77 3.05 -9.03 7.66
CA GLY A 77 3.17 -9.40 9.08
C GLY A 77 2.27 -10.55 9.52
N HIS A 78 1.22 -10.87 8.75
CA HIS A 78 0.24 -11.92 9.06
C HIS A 78 0.30 -13.11 8.08
N LEU A 79 1.24 -13.11 7.14
CA LEU A 79 1.34 -14.11 6.09
C LEU A 79 2.14 -15.34 6.54
N ASP A 80 1.65 -16.54 6.20
CA ASP A 80 2.35 -17.79 6.42
C ASP A 80 3.71 -17.83 5.69
N GLN A 81 4.65 -18.64 6.17
CA GLN A 81 6.04 -18.68 5.71
C GLN A 81 6.15 -18.92 4.19
N ALA A 82 5.24 -19.70 3.62
CA ALA A 82 5.15 -19.94 2.17
C ALA A 82 4.80 -18.65 1.40
N SER A 83 3.80 -17.92 1.85
CA SER A 83 3.31 -16.70 1.20
C SER A 83 4.26 -15.51 1.42
N ALA A 84 4.94 -15.45 2.57
CA ALA A 84 6.01 -14.49 2.83
C ALA A 84 7.21 -14.67 1.87
N ARG A 85 7.49 -15.92 1.46
CA ARG A 85 8.53 -16.20 0.44
C ARG A 85 8.12 -15.71 -0.95
N VAL A 86 6.85 -15.88 -1.32
CA VAL A 86 6.30 -15.36 -2.59
C VAL A 86 6.32 -13.83 -2.61
N ALA A 87 5.94 -13.18 -1.51
CA ALA A 87 5.98 -11.72 -1.37
C ALA A 87 7.41 -11.18 -1.53
N ARG A 88 8.41 -11.82 -0.92
CA ARG A 88 9.83 -11.47 -1.12
C ARG A 88 10.28 -11.66 -2.58
N GLY A 89 9.89 -12.77 -3.22
CA GLY A 89 10.17 -12.99 -4.64
C GLY A 89 9.56 -11.91 -5.54
N LEU A 90 8.35 -11.45 -5.21
CA LEU A 90 7.67 -10.36 -5.90
C LEU A 90 8.40 -9.02 -5.71
N LYS A 91 8.83 -8.70 -4.48
CA LYS A 91 9.65 -7.51 -4.17
C LYS A 91 10.91 -7.46 -5.03
N GLU A 92 11.66 -8.56 -5.07
CA GLU A 92 12.89 -8.68 -5.84
C GLU A 92 12.63 -8.56 -7.35
N GLY A 93 11.60 -9.22 -7.86
CA GLY A 93 11.22 -9.16 -9.27
C GLY A 93 10.83 -7.76 -9.71
N LEU A 94 10.02 -7.05 -8.92
CA LEU A 94 9.61 -5.67 -9.19
C LEU A 94 10.80 -4.71 -9.14
N THR A 95 11.69 -4.88 -8.15
CA THR A 95 12.92 -4.07 -8.03
C THR A 95 13.85 -4.28 -9.22
N LYS A 96 14.07 -5.53 -9.64
CA LYS A 96 14.86 -5.85 -10.85
C LYS A 96 14.25 -5.22 -12.10
N ARG A 97 12.93 -5.31 -12.26
CA ARG A 97 12.22 -4.69 -13.38
C ARG A 97 12.34 -3.16 -13.38
N PHE A 98 12.29 -2.53 -12.20
CA PHE A 98 12.53 -1.09 -12.04
C PHE A 98 13.94 -0.72 -12.51
N LEU A 99 14.97 -1.44 -12.05
CA LEU A 99 16.36 -1.22 -12.44
C LEU A 99 16.59 -1.39 -13.95
N CYS A 100 16.06 -2.47 -14.55
CA CYS A 100 16.13 -2.67 -16.00
C CYS A 100 15.49 -1.51 -16.76
N ARG A 101 14.35 -0.98 -16.28
CA ARG A 101 13.67 0.16 -16.91
C ARG A 101 14.47 1.46 -16.76
N ALA A 102 15.05 1.73 -15.59
CA ALA A 102 15.88 2.90 -15.35
C ALA A 102 17.14 2.93 -16.25
N ILE A 103 17.77 1.77 -16.44
CA ILE A 103 18.92 1.60 -17.36
C ILE A 103 18.48 1.79 -18.82
N THR A 104 17.35 1.19 -19.22
CA THR A 104 16.83 1.30 -20.60
C THR A 104 16.47 2.74 -20.98
N ARG A 105 15.97 3.54 -20.01
CA ARG A 105 15.64 4.95 -20.21
C ARG A 105 16.85 5.91 -20.14
N ARG A 106 18.09 5.39 -20.04
CA ARG A 106 19.33 6.19 -19.87
C ARG A 106 19.25 7.21 -18.73
N ARG A 107 18.55 6.89 -17.64
CA ARG A 107 18.53 7.69 -16.40
C ARG A 107 19.19 6.90 -15.26
N PRO A 108 20.52 6.68 -15.32
CA PRO A 108 21.24 5.89 -14.31
C PRO A 108 21.20 6.56 -12.93
N GLU A 109 20.95 7.86 -12.87
CA GLU A 109 20.93 8.66 -11.63
C GLU A 109 19.74 8.26 -10.73
N VAL A 110 18.59 7.98 -11.33
CA VAL A 110 17.40 7.48 -10.63
C VAL A 110 17.63 6.04 -10.14
N ALA A 111 18.37 5.23 -10.92
CA ALA A 111 18.75 3.88 -10.51
C ALA A 111 19.73 3.89 -9.33
N GLN A 112 20.70 4.82 -9.34
CA GLN A 112 21.66 4.99 -8.25
C GLN A 112 20.97 5.47 -6.97
N GLU A 113 20.02 6.41 -7.07
CA GLU A 113 19.26 6.88 -5.91
C GLU A 113 18.37 5.77 -5.35
N ALA A 114 17.73 4.99 -6.21
CA ALA A 114 16.97 3.82 -5.81
C ALA A 114 17.83 2.79 -5.07
N LEU A 115 19.04 2.53 -5.58
CA LEU A 115 20.01 1.65 -4.93
C LEU A 115 20.49 2.20 -3.58
N ARG A 116 20.69 3.52 -3.45
CA ARG A 116 21.03 4.15 -2.17
C ARG A 116 19.89 4.02 -1.16
N GLN A 117 18.66 4.25 -1.57
CA GLN A 117 17.48 4.09 -0.70
C GLN A 117 17.28 2.63 -0.27
N LEU A 118 17.48 1.66 -1.18
CA LEU A 118 17.47 0.24 -0.83
C LEU A 118 18.61 -0.15 0.12
N ALA A 119 19.81 0.41 -0.07
CA ALA A 119 20.92 0.16 0.83
C ALA A 119 20.65 0.70 2.24
N GLN A 120 20.01 1.87 2.36
CA GLN A 120 19.61 2.45 3.65
C GLN A 120 18.52 1.62 4.36
N LEU A 121 17.57 1.07 3.62
CA LEU A 121 16.52 0.19 4.16
C LEU A 121 17.02 -1.23 4.47
N GLY A 122 17.90 -1.79 3.64
CA GLY A 122 18.55 -3.08 3.90
C GLY A 122 19.50 -3.04 5.11
N ALA A 123 20.10 -1.88 5.40
CA ALA A 123 20.90 -1.68 6.60
C ALA A 123 20.08 -1.73 7.91
N ALA A 124 18.75 -1.58 7.83
CA ALA A 124 17.84 -1.70 8.98
C ALA A 124 17.32 -3.14 9.20
N ASP A 125 17.60 -4.07 8.28
CA ASP A 125 17.16 -5.48 8.33
C ASP A 125 18.32 -6.44 8.69
N VAL A 126 19.46 -5.92 9.12
CA VAL A 126 20.57 -6.71 9.68
C VAL A 126 20.45 -6.70 11.22
N PRO A 127 20.18 -7.84 11.86
CA PRO A 127 20.32 -7.96 13.32
C PRO A 127 21.79 -7.88 13.77
#